data_AF-A0A835CXJ0-F1
#
_entry.id   AF-A0A835CXJ0-F1
#
_cell.length_a   1.000
_cell.length_b   1.000
_cell.length_c   1.000
_cell.angle_alpha   90.00
_cell.angle_beta   90.00
_cell.angle_gamma   90.00
#
_symmetry.space_group_name_H-M   'P 1'
#
loop_
_entity.id
_entity.type
_entity.pdbx_description
1 polymer ?
#
loop_
_entity_poly.entity_id
_entity_poly.type
_entity_poly.pdbx_seq_one_letter_code
_entity_poly.pdbx_strand_id
1 'polypeptide(L)'
;MRLLFSIILIINLLCVIESQTSSEIKNDPEIVNNQQTNTSSTPSTKKKSGSHMSIFPGTKWCGKGNIAKDENDRGSYKADECCYAHDRCPVKIKGKTTNYGIHNNKSTSILSCKCDREFYDCLKGVHTTSSKTIGILYFDIFKNDCLEEYPEGSGQYIIQSNTTRYSQNRFVKLLSKLRS
;
A
#
# COMPACT_ATOMS: atom_id res chain seq x y z
N MET A 1 -22.80 1.43 -15.95
CA MET A 1 -22.06 0.37 -15.21
C MET A 1 -21.16 -0.46 -16.11
N ARG A 2 -21.63 -0.95 -17.28
CA ARG A 2 -20.80 -1.76 -18.19
C ARG A 2 -19.51 -1.05 -18.68
N LEU A 3 -19.55 0.26 -18.97
CA LEU A 3 -18.34 1.02 -19.37
C LEU A 3 -17.28 1.16 -18.26
N LEU A 4 -17.67 1.23 -16.98
CA LEU A 4 -16.71 1.38 -15.87
C LEU A 4 -15.94 0.08 -15.61
N PHE A 5 -16.60 -1.07 -15.78
CA PHE A 5 -15.94 -2.38 -15.74
C PHE A 5 -14.96 -2.54 -16.92
N SER A 6 -15.32 -2.07 -18.12
CA SER A 6 -14.42 -2.09 -19.28
C SER A 6 -13.19 -1.20 -19.10
N ILE A 7 -13.32 -0.01 -18.47
CA ILE A 7 -12.18 0.88 -18.20
C ILE A 7 -11.23 0.28 -17.17
N ILE A 8 -11.76 -0.37 -16.12
CA ILE A 8 -10.93 -1.07 -15.12
C ILE A 8 -10.20 -2.27 -15.75
N LEU A 9 -10.84 -2.99 -16.68
CA LEU A 9 -10.21 -4.09 -17.41
C LEU A 9 -9.11 -3.59 -18.37
N ILE A 10 -9.33 -2.46 -19.04
CA ILE A 10 -8.36 -1.84 -19.95
C ILE A 10 -7.14 -1.27 -19.19
N ILE A 11 -7.34 -0.70 -18.00
CA ILE A 11 -6.22 -0.23 -17.15
C ILE A 11 -5.37 -1.42 -16.67
N ASN A 12 -5.98 -2.56 -16.36
CA ASN A 12 -5.25 -3.80 -16.05
C ASN A 12 -4.51 -4.37 -17.28
N LEU A 13 -5.08 -4.24 -18.48
CA LEU A 13 -4.50 -4.76 -19.72
C LEU A 13 -3.35 -3.90 -20.25
N LEU A 14 -3.44 -2.57 -20.15
CA LEU A 14 -2.39 -1.65 -20.62
C LEU A 14 -1.13 -1.65 -19.74
N CYS A 15 -1.21 -2.16 -18.50
CA CYS A 15 -0.05 -2.23 -17.60
C CYS A 15 0.87 -3.43 -17.88
N VAL A 16 0.41 -4.43 -18.65
CA VAL A 16 1.16 -5.67 -18.91
C VAL A 16 2.24 -5.50 -20.01
N ILE A 17 2.06 -4.56 -20.93
CA ILE A 17 2.88 -4.48 -22.16
C ILE A 17 4.22 -3.74 -22.01
N GLU A 18 4.49 -3.01 -20.93
CA GLU A 18 5.76 -2.27 -20.77
C GLU A 18 6.90 -3.07 -20.10
N SER A 19 6.65 -4.28 -19.57
CA SER A 19 7.61 -4.94 -18.65
C SER A 19 8.48 -6.05 -19.24
N GLN A 20 8.62 -6.17 -20.56
CA GLN A 20 9.38 -7.28 -21.17
C GLN A 20 10.49 -6.78 -22.08
N THR A 21 11.62 -6.36 -21.51
CA THR A 21 12.97 -6.65 -22.06
C THR A 21 14.01 -6.59 -20.94
N SER A 22 15.06 -7.39 -21.08
CA SER A 22 16.21 -7.61 -20.17
C SER A 22 16.07 -8.78 -19.17
N SER A 23 16.16 -10.01 -19.67
CA SER A 23 16.71 -11.14 -18.91
C SER A 23 18.06 -11.55 -19.50
N GLU A 24 19.16 -11.31 -18.79
CA GLU A 24 20.44 -11.97 -19.06
C GLU A 24 20.50 -13.31 -18.33
N ILE A 25 20.83 -14.35 -19.08
CA ILE A 25 21.07 -15.71 -18.62
C ILE A 25 22.48 -15.77 -18.01
N LYS A 26 22.62 -16.31 -16.79
CA LYS A 26 23.89 -16.86 -16.30
C LYS A 26 23.65 -18.24 -15.73
N ASN A 27 24.28 -19.23 -16.36
CA ASN A 27 24.37 -20.62 -15.91
C ASN A 27 25.59 -20.80 -14.97
N ASP A 28 25.53 -21.92 -14.26
CA ASP A 28 26.60 -22.68 -13.57
C ASP A 28 26.91 -22.32 -12.10
N PRO A 29 27.41 -23.29 -11.30
CA PRO A 29 26.84 -24.62 -11.05
C PRO A 29 26.70 -24.92 -9.54
N GLU A 30 25.98 -25.99 -9.25
CA GLU A 30 25.72 -26.54 -7.92
C GLU A 30 26.98 -27.12 -7.26
N ILE A 31 27.31 -26.66 -6.04
CA ILE A 31 28.18 -27.40 -5.11
C ILE A 31 27.49 -27.46 -3.75
N VAL A 32 27.06 -28.67 -3.38
CA VAL A 32 26.57 -29.06 -2.06
C VAL A 32 27.75 -29.18 -1.10
N ASN A 33 27.69 -28.54 0.07
CA ASN A 33 28.27 -29.15 1.26
C ASN A 33 27.53 -28.76 2.55
N ASN A 34 27.17 -29.79 3.31
CA ASN A 34 26.49 -29.72 4.60
C ASN A 34 27.50 -29.47 5.71
N GLN A 35 27.28 -28.42 6.51
CA GLN A 35 27.80 -28.36 7.89
C GLN A 35 26.80 -27.58 8.75
N GLN A 36 26.15 -28.29 9.67
CA GLN A 36 25.37 -27.74 10.77
C GLN A 36 26.32 -27.06 11.77
N THR A 37 26.13 -25.76 11.97
CA THR A 37 26.62 -25.06 13.17
C THR A 37 25.50 -24.22 13.75
N ASN A 38 25.09 -24.58 14.95
CA ASN A 38 24.11 -23.87 15.77
C ASN A 38 24.66 -22.49 16.16
N THR A 39 24.00 -21.42 15.72
CA THR A 39 24.14 -20.10 16.35
C THR A 39 22.84 -19.31 16.19
N SER A 40 22.35 -18.83 17.34
CA SER A 40 21.15 -18.05 17.53
C SER A 40 21.26 -16.66 16.88
N SER A 41 20.87 -16.56 15.62
CA SER A 41 20.48 -15.31 14.99
C SER A 41 19.57 -15.68 13.83
N THR A 42 18.30 -15.28 13.87
CA THR A 42 17.38 -15.51 12.75
C THR A 42 17.32 -14.25 11.89
N PRO A 43 18.17 -14.10 10.85
CA PRO A 43 17.89 -13.16 9.78
C PRO A 43 16.69 -13.70 9.00
N SER A 44 15.51 -13.15 9.28
CA SER A 44 14.28 -13.48 8.55
C SER A 44 14.27 -12.82 7.18
N THR A 45 15.16 -13.24 6.27
CA THR A 45 15.01 -13.00 4.83
C THR A 45 13.96 -13.95 4.26
N LYS A 46 12.68 -13.72 4.57
CA LYS A 46 11.59 -14.32 3.78
C LYS A 46 11.33 -13.40 2.59
N LYS A 47 12.02 -13.66 1.46
CA LYS A 47 11.59 -13.18 0.14
C LYS A 47 10.20 -13.75 -0.13
N LYS A 48 9.15 -13.02 0.26
CA LYS A 48 7.80 -13.30 -0.22
C LYS A 48 7.72 -12.73 -1.63
N SER A 49 7.75 -13.63 -2.61
CA SER A 49 7.30 -13.36 -3.98
C SER A 49 5.82 -12.97 -3.92
N GLY A 50 5.53 -11.71 -3.62
CA GLY A 50 4.20 -11.12 -3.68
C GLY A 50 3.96 -10.63 -5.10
N SER A 51 2.81 -11.00 -5.66
CA SER A 51 2.37 -10.55 -6.98
C SER A 51 2.49 -9.03 -7.10
N HIS A 52 3.11 -8.57 -8.18
CA HIS A 52 3.31 -7.15 -8.53
C HIS A 52 1.98 -6.36 -8.67
N MET A 53 0.84 -7.03 -8.55
CA MET A 53 -0.51 -6.45 -8.49
C MET A 53 -0.85 -5.76 -7.15
N SER A 54 -0.03 -5.93 -6.11
CA SER A 54 -0.32 -5.38 -4.77
C SER A 54 0.38 -4.05 -4.45
N ILE A 55 1.34 -3.62 -5.28
CA ILE A 55 2.12 -2.38 -5.13
C ILE A 55 1.87 -1.50 -6.35
N PHE A 56 1.68 -0.19 -6.14
CA PHE A 56 1.48 0.75 -7.22
C PHE A 56 2.73 0.79 -8.13
N PRO A 57 2.62 0.60 -9.46
CA PRO A 57 3.77 0.59 -10.35
C PRO A 57 4.64 1.84 -10.20
N GLY A 58 5.96 1.69 -10.25
CA GLY A 58 6.90 2.79 -10.02
C GLY A 58 7.10 3.20 -8.56
N THR A 59 6.48 2.48 -7.61
CA THR A 59 6.67 2.67 -6.15
C THR A 59 7.20 1.39 -5.51
N LYS A 60 7.70 1.51 -4.28
CA LYS A 60 8.14 0.38 -3.47
C LYS A 60 7.29 0.20 -2.22
N TRP A 61 6.63 1.26 -1.75
CA TRP A 61 5.91 1.31 -0.47
C TRP A 61 4.40 1.50 -0.62
N CYS A 62 3.91 1.92 -1.79
CA CYS A 62 2.48 2.18 -1.97
C CYS A 62 1.69 0.90 -2.27
N GLY A 63 1.33 0.13 -1.25
CA GLY A 63 0.45 -1.03 -1.40
C GLY A 63 0.35 -1.93 -0.18
N LYS A 64 0.08 -3.22 -0.39
CA LYS A 64 0.00 -4.19 0.72
C LYS A 64 1.40 -4.57 1.19
N GLY A 65 1.88 -3.86 2.21
CA GLY A 65 3.29 -3.92 2.63
C GLY A 65 4.16 -3.19 1.62
N ASN A 66 5.42 -3.60 1.50
CA ASN A 66 6.37 -3.00 0.56
C ASN A 66 7.28 -4.05 -0.06
N ILE A 67 7.90 -3.67 -1.18
CA ILE A 67 8.91 -4.45 -1.93
C ILE A 67 10.29 -3.78 -1.90
N ALA A 68 10.48 -2.86 -0.95
CA ALA A 68 11.73 -2.15 -0.75
C ALA A 68 12.80 -3.11 -0.20
N LYS A 69 14.04 -2.95 -0.66
CA LYS A 69 15.19 -3.73 -0.15
C LYS A 69 15.61 -3.28 1.25
N ASP A 70 15.47 -2.00 1.53
CA ASP A 70 15.81 -1.35 2.78
C ASP A 70 15.00 -0.06 2.97
N GLU A 71 15.20 0.62 4.11
CA GLU A 71 14.46 1.83 4.49
C GLU A 71 14.70 3.04 3.57
N ASN A 72 15.74 3.03 2.74
CA ASN A 72 16.07 4.10 1.80
C ASN A 72 15.70 3.77 0.35
N ASP A 73 15.33 2.51 0.05
CA ASP A 73 14.89 2.09 -1.29
C ASP A 73 13.53 2.70 -1.63
N ARG A 74 13.54 3.73 -2.48
CA ARG A 74 12.35 4.42 -2.99
C ARG A 74 12.15 4.13 -4.47
N GLY A 75 10.89 4.09 -4.87
CA GLY A 75 10.49 4.08 -6.27
C GLY A 75 10.72 5.43 -6.96
N SER A 76 10.39 5.47 -8.25
CA SER A 76 10.62 6.64 -9.11
C SER A 76 9.67 7.81 -8.80
N TYR A 77 8.55 7.56 -8.13
CA TYR A 77 7.58 8.60 -7.79
C TYR A 77 7.82 9.18 -6.40
N LYS A 78 7.87 10.52 -6.32
CA LYS A 78 7.93 11.26 -5.04
C LYS A 78 6.83 10.87 -4.03
N ALA A 79 5.67 10.43 -4.54
CA ALA A 79 4.57 9.96 -3.70
C ALA A 79 4.92 8.71 -2.86
N ASP A 80 5.95 7.97 -3.25
CA ASP A 80 6.40 6.78 -2.51
C ASP A 80 6.94 7.14 -1.12
N GLU A 81 7.45 8.37 -0.92
CA GLU A 81 7.84 8.86 0.40
C GLU A 81 6.64 8.97 1.35
N CYS A 82 5.48 9.40 0.84
CA CYS A 82 4.25 9.43 1.63
C CYS A 82 3.83 8.02 2.07
N CYS A 83 3.96 7.04 1.17
CA CYS A 83 3.64 5.64 1.48
C CYS A 83 4.64 5.03 2.46
N TYR A 84 5.92 5.34 2.33
CA TYR A 84 6.96 4.95 3.29
C TYR A 84 6.64 5.46 4.70
N ALA A 85 6.33 6.75 4.83
CA ALA A 85 5.95 7.35 6.11
C ALA A 85 4.69 6.69 6.70
N HIS A 86 3.69 6.44 5.86
CA HIS A 86 2.43 5.80 6.25
C HIS A 86 2.63 4.34 6.74
N ASP A 87 3.48 3.57 6.06
CA ASP A 87 3.83 2.19 6.44
C ASP A 87 4.48 2.11 7.84
N ARG A 88 5.14 3.20 8.26
CA ARG A 88 5.82 3.34 9.56
C ARG A 88 4.92 3.84 10.68
N CYS A 89 3.62 3.96 10.46
CA CYS A 89 2.69 4.37 11.51
C CYS A 89 2.93 3.58 12.81
N PRO A 90 3.09 4.26 13.96
CA PRO A 90 3.40 3.63 15.24
C PRO A 90 2.22 2.81 15.78
N VAL A 91 0.99 3.24 15.45
CA VAL A 91 -0.25 2.60 15.89
C VAL A 91 -0.88 1.88 14.71
N LYS A 92 -0.82 0.53 14.75
CA LYS A 92 -1.36 -0.32 13.70
C LYS A 92 -1.69 -1.74 14.15
N ILE A 93 -2.64 -2.35 13.44
CA ILE A 93 -2.95 -3.78 13.55
C ILE A 93 -2.67 -4.42 12.21
N LYS A 94 -1.65 -5.28 12.15
CA LYS A 94 -1.31 -6.01 10.92
C LYS A 94 -2.48 -6.93 10.52
N GLY A 95 -2.62 -7.19 9.22
CA GLY A 95 -3.64 -8.11 8.72
C GLY A 95 -3.54 -9.48 9.40
N LYS A 96 -4.69 -10.04 9.78
CA LYS A 96 -4.79 -11.35 10.47
C LYS A 96 -4.13 -11.41 11.85
N THR A 97 -3.97 -10.26 12.52
CA THR A 97 -3.40 -10.19 13.88
C THR A 97 -4.35 -9.47 14.83
N THR A 98 -4.12 -9.64 16.13
CA THR A 98 -4.83 -8.93 17.20
C THR A 98 -3.86 -7.98 17.89
N ASN A 99 -4.29 -6.74 18.10
CA ASN A 99 -3.59 -5.75 18.92
C ASN A 99 -4.61 -4.77 19.52
N TYR A 100 -4.30 -4.12 20.64
CA TYR A 100 -5.23 -3.21 21.34
C TYR A 100 -6.62 -3.84 21.65
N GLY A 101 -6.68 -5.16 21.84
CA GLY A 101 -7.95 -5.89 22.03
C GLY A 101 -8.81 -6.04 20.76
N ILE A 102 -8.35 -5.59 19.60
CA ILE A 102 -9.07 -5.64 18.32
C ILE A 102 -8.42 -6.67 17.39
N HIS A 103 -9.23 -7.55 16.81
CA HIS A 103 -8.77 -8.50 15.79
C HIS A 103 -9.00 -7.96 14.37
N ASN A 104 -7.92 -7.86 13.58
CA ASN A 104 -8.00 -7.44 12.18
C ASN A 104 -8.26 -8.63 11.25
N ASN A 105 -9.52 -8.83 10.88
CA ASN A 105 -9.95 -9.86 9.93
C ASN A 105 -9.48 -9.61 8.49
N LYS A 106 -9.04 -8.39 8.14
CA LYS A 106 -8.58 -8.05 6.79
C LYS A 106 -7.17 -8.62 6.56
N SER A 107 -6.80 -8.76 5.29
CA SER A 107 -5.44 -9.21 4.93
C SER A 107 -4.43 -8.06 4.88
N THR A 108 -4.90 -6.82 4.97
CA THR A 108 -4.14 -5.57 4.99
C THR A 108 -4.07 -5.02 6.42
N SER A 109 -3.10 -4.15 6.69
CA SER A 109 -2.99 -3.46 7.99
C SER A 109 -4.08 -2.41 8.14
N ILE A 110 -4.55 -2.21 9.37
CA ILE A 110 -5.34 -1.04 9.78
C ILE A 110 -4.37 -0.12 10.54
N LEU A 111 -4.30 1.15 10.15
CA LEU A 111 -3.39 2.16 10.70
C LEU A 111 -4.20 3.19 11.49
N SER A 112 -3.54 4.06 12.27
CA SER A 112 -4.27 5.11 12.99
C SER A 112 -4.87 6.15 12.05
N CYS A 113 -6.01 6.73 12.46
CA CYS A 113 -6.65 7.81 11.73
C CYS A 113 -5.74 9.05 11.65
N LYS A 114 -4.86 9.26 12.63
CA LYS A 114 -3.81 10.28 12.56
C LYS A 114 -2.84 10.05 11.40
N CYS A 115 -2.31 8.83 11.27
CA CYS A 115 -1.43 8.47 10.15
C CYS A 115 -2.14 8.61 8.80
N ASP A 116 -3.44 8.28 8.72
CA ASP A 116 -4.23 8.47 7.50
C ASP A 116 -4.39 9.96 7.14
N ARG A 117 -4.57 10.84 8.14
CA ARG A 117 -4.61 12.31 7.93
C ARG A 117 -3.26 12.84 7.43
N GLU A 118 -2.16 12.44 8.05
CA GLU A 118 -0.80 12.81 7.63
C GLU A 118 -0.49 12.31 6.22
N PHE A 119 -0.92 11.09 5.89
CA PHE A 119 -0.79 10.51 4.55
C PHE A 119 -1.58 11.30 3.51
N TYR A 120 -2.81 11.69 3.84
CA TYR A 120 -3.63 12.55 2.99
C TYR A 120 -2.91 13.87 2.68
N ASP A 121 -2.42 14.56 3.72
CA ASP A 121 -1.76 15.86 3.58
C ASP A 121 -0.46 15.75 2.78
N CYS A 122 0.34 14.71 3.01
CA CYS A 122 1.55 14.43 2.24
C CYS A 122 1.22 14.27 0.74
N LEU A 123 0.25 13.42 0.39
CA LEU A 123 -0.13 13.20 -1.02
C LEU A 123 -0.64 14.48 -1.68
N LYS A 124 -1.38 15.31 -0.93
CA LYS A 124 -1.85 16.63 -1.39
C LYS A 124 -0.69 17.57 -1.69
N GLY A 125 0.35 17.59 -0.85
CA GLY A 125 1.52 18.45 -1.01
C GLY A 125 2.48 18.04 -2.14
N VAL A 126 2.46 16.78 -2.59
CA VAL A 126 3.35 16.31 -3.67
C VAL A 126 2.95 16.85 -5.06
N HIS A 127 1.65 17.12 -5.27
CA HIS A 127 1.10 17.70 -6.50
C HIS A 127 1.38 16.94 -7.83
N THR A 128 1.65 15.63 -7.81
CA THR A 128 1.87 14.82 -9.04
C THR A 128 0.62 14.04 -9.45
N THR A 129 0.60 13.53 -10.69
CA THR A 129 -0.42 12.58 -11.14
C THR A 129 -0.40 11.30 -10.30
N SER A 130 0.79 10.77 -9.98
CA SER A 130 0.93 9.58 -9.13
C SER A 130 0.37 9.81 -7.73
N SER A 131 0.67 10.94 -7.07
CA SER A 131 0.13 11.22 -5.73
C SER A 131 -1.39 11.39 -5.75
N LYS A 132 -1.94 12.02 -6.80
CA LYS A 132 -3.38 12.14 -7.00
C LYS A 132 -4.05 10.79 -7.17
N THR A 133 -3.51 9.92 -8.02
CA THR A 133 -4.05 8.58 -8.24
C THR A 133 -4.01 7.75 -6.97
N ILE A 134 -2.88 7.71 -6.26
CA ILE A 134 -2.74 6.99 -4.99
C ILE A 134 -3.77 7.48 -3.97
N GLY A 135 -3.93 8.80 -3.82
CA GLY A 135 -4.91 9.38 -2.91
C GLY A 135 -6.36 9.01 -3.26
N ILE A 136 -6.72 9.02 -4.55
CA ILE A 136 -8.05 8.58 -5.00
C ILE A 136 -8.26 7.09 -4.68
N LEU A 137 -7.30 6.23 -5.00
CA LEU A 137 -7.39 4.79 -4.72
C LEU A 137 -7.61 4.55 -3.22
N TYR A 138 -6.81 5.18 -2.37
CA TYR A 138 -6.85 4.96 -0.92
C TYR A 138 -8.13 5.50 -0.27
N PHE A 139 -8.42 6.80 -0.44
CA PHE A 139 -9.47 7.49 0.32
C PHE A 139 -10.86 7.46 -0.35
N ASP A 140 -10.91 7.40 -1.68
CA ASP A 140 -12.19 7.46 -2.40
C ASP A 140 -12.71 6.07 -2.79
N ILE A 141 -11.82 5.16 -3.19
CA ILE A 141 -12.18 3.83 -3.67
C ILE A 141 -12.15 2.79 -2.55
N PHE A 142 -11.01 2.59 -1.89
CA PHE A 142 -10.87 1.54 -0.89
C PHE A 142 -11.54 1.88 0.44
N LYS A 143 -11.59 3.16 0.82
CA LYS A 143 -12.26 3.66 2.03
C LYS A 143 -11.88 2.84 3.27
N ASN A 144 -10.57 2.66 3.48
CA ASN A 144 -10.06 1.86 4.59
C ASN A 144 -10.51 2.45 5.92
N ASP A 145 -10.94 1.60 6.86
CA ASP A 145 -11.12 2.03 8.25
C ASP A 145 -9.76 2.30 8.90
N CYS A 146 -9.76 3.09 9.96
CA CYS A 146 -8.58 3.47 10.73
C CYS A 146 -8.80 3.30 12.24
N LEU A 147 -7.73 3.37 13.03
CA LEU A 147 -7.78 3.29 14.50
C LEU A 147 -7.85 4.70 15.08
N GLU A 148 -8.89 4.99 15.85
CA GLU A 148 -9.00 6.24 16.61
C GLU A 148 -8.89 5.91 18.10
N GLU A 149 -8.13 6.69 18.84
CA GLU A 149 -7.96 6.51 20.28
C GLU A 149 -9.20 7.03 21.00
N TYR A 150 -9.81 6.22 21.88
CA TYR A 150 -11.03 6.62 22.57
C TYR A 150 -11.18 5.96 23.95
N PRO A 151 -11.37 6.75 25.03
CA PRO A 151 -11.21 8.21 25.09
C PRO A 151 -9.79 8.64 24.75
N GLU A 152 -9.60 9.90 24.34
CA GLU A 152 -8.26 10.42 24.03
C GLU A 152 -7.31 10.28 25.23
N GLY A 153 -6.10 9.78 24.98
CA GLY A 153 -5.09 9.53 26.01
C GLY A 153 -5.29 8.26 26.86
N SER A 154 -6.29 7.43 26.54
CA SER A 154 -6.55 6.18 27.26
C SER A 154 -5.64 5.01 26.86
N GLY A 155 -4.96 5.11 25.72
CA GLY A 155 -4.27 3.99 25.07
C GLY A 155 -5.20 2.92 24.49
N GLN A 156 -6.51 3.13 24.52
CA GLN A 156 -7.51 2.24 23.93
C GLN A 156 -7.94 2.76 22.56
N TYR A 157 -8.16 1.83 21.63
CA TYR A 157 -8.49 2.16 20.24
C TYR A 157 -9.83 1.57 19.85
N ILE A 158 -10.54 2.26 18.97
CA ILE A 158 -11.72 1.78 18.26
C ILE A 158 -11.46 1.81 16.75
N ILE A 159 -12.16 0.96 16.00
CA ILE A 159 -12.16 1.06 14.54
C ILE A 159 -13.15 2.14 14.13
N GLN A 160 -12.66 3.14 13.40
CA GLN A 160 -13.44 4.24 12.86
C GLN A 160 -13.42 4.17 11.33
N SER A 161 -14.59 4.35 10.70
CA SER A 161 -14.64 4.46 9.24
C SER A 161 -14.02 5.77 8.77
N ASN A 162 -13.07 5.68 7.84
CA ASN A 162 -12.45 6.85 7.24
C ASN A 162 -13.41 7.49 6.22
N THR A 163 -13.91 8.67 6.56
CA THR A 163 -14.83 9.44 5.71
C THR A 163 -14.13 10.46 4.81
N THR A 164 -12.80 10.55 4.89
CA THR A 164 -11.99 11.48 4.11
C THR A 164 -12.18 11.24 2.61
N ARG A 165 -12.29 12.34 1.84
CA ARG A 165 -12.48 12.30 0.39
C ARG A 165 -11.35 13.05 -0.31
N TYR A 166 -10.49 12.32 -1.00
CA TYR A 166 -9.36 12.89 -1.72
C TYR A 166 -9.79 13.73 -2.92
N SER A 167 -10.73 13.26 -3.74
CA SER A 167 -11.21 14.03 -4.90
C SER A 167 -12.19 15.16 -4.54
N GLN A 168 -12.56 15.33 -3.26
CA GLN A 168 -13.63 16.26 -2.84
C GLN A 168 -14.91 16.08 -3.68
N ASN A 169 -15.27 14.83 -4.01
CA ASN A 169 -16.38 14.44 -4.88
C ASN A 169 -16.34 14.98 -6.32
N ARG A 170 -15.22 15.56 -6.79
CA ARG A 170 -15.09 16.04 -8.19
C ARG A 170 -15.23 14.92 -9.21
N PHE A 171 -14.70 13.74 -8.90
CA PHE A 171 -14.81 12.58 -9.79
C PHE A 171 -16.25 12.07 -9.87
N VAL A 172 -16.97 12.01 -8.75
CA VAL A 172 -18.40 11.66 -8.72
C VAL A 172 -19.23 12.68 -9.52
N LYS A 173 -18.92 13.98 -9.37
CA LYS A 173 -19.55 15.07 -10.14
C LYS A 173 -19.22 14.98 -11.65
N LEU A 174 -18.04 14.50 -12.01
CA LEU A 174 -17.66 14.25 -13.40
C LEU A 174 -18.45 13.05 -13.96
N LEU A 175 -18.49 11.93 -13.24
CA LEU A 175 -19.23 10.75 -13.66
C LEU A 175 -20.74 11.00 -13.76
N SER A 176 -21.31 11.83 -12.87
CA SER A 176 -22.72 12.21 -12.97
C SER A 176 -23.00 13.06 -14.21
N LYS A 177 -22.06 13.91 -14.62
CA LYS A 177 -22.14 14.71 -15.86
C LYS A 177 -21.92 13.91 -17.15
N LEU A 178 -21.16 12.82 -17.07
CA LEU A 178 -20.96 11.91 -18.22
C LEU A 178 -22.12 10.92 -18.40
N ARG A 179 -23.04 10.86 -17.43
CA ARG A 179 -24.25 10.03 -17.45
C ARG A 179 -25.49 10.82 -17.88
N SER A 180 -25.43 12.15 -17.87
CA SER A 180 -26.44 13.08 -18.42
C SER A 180 -26.13 13.41 -19.86
#